data_AF-A0A962MTG2-F1
#
_entry.id   AF-A0A962MTG2-F1
#
_cell.length_a   1.000
_cell.length_b   1.000
_cell.length_c   1.000
_cell.angle_alpha   90.00
_cell.angle_beta   90.00
_cell.angle_gamma   90.00
#
_symmetry.space_group_name_H-M   'P 1'
#
loop_
_entity.id
_entity.type
_entity.pdbx_description
1 polymer ?
#
loop_
_entity_poly.entity_id
_entity_poly.type
_entity_poly.pdbx_seq_one_letter_code
_entity_poly.pdbx_strand_id
1 'polypeptide(L)' 'MAVQQNRKTPSKRGMRRAHDALKPESLSIDPTSGETHMRHNVTPDGFYRGRKVIDK' A
#
# COMPACT_ATOMS: atom_id res chain seq x y z
N MET A 1 -3.72 5.50 41.13
CA MET A 1 -3.01 5.07 39.90
C MET A 1 -3.77 3.90 39.30
N ALA A 2 -4.22 3.97 38.05
CA ALA A 2 -4.97 2.87 37.44
C ALA A 2 -4.01 1.84 36.83
N VAL A 3 -4.17 0.58 37.20
CA VAL A 3 -3.37 -0.54 36.69
C VAL A 3 -4.28 -1.69 36.31
N GLN A 4 -3.87 -2.50 35.32
CA GLN A 4 -4.60 -3.71 35.00
C GLN A 4 -4.38 -4.75 36.11
N GLN A 5 -5.44 -5.43 36.54
CA GLN A 5 -5.33 -6.53 37.50
C GLN A 5 -4.80 -7.81 36.83
N ASN A 6 -5.29 -8.14 35.63
CA ASN A 6 -4.99 -9.38 34.92
C ASN A 6 -4.46 -9.14 33.51
N ARG A 7 -3.64 -10.07 33.02
CA ARG A 7 -3.18 -10.11 31.63
C ARG A 7 -4.37 -10.35 30.68
N LYS A 8 -4.42 -9.59 29.57
CA LYS A 8 -5.44 -9.81 28.53
C LYS A 8 -5.14 -11.08 27.73
N THR A 9 -6.20 -11.82 27.36
CA THR A 9 -6.08 -13.05 26.58
C THR A 9 -5.49 -12.80 25.19
N PRO A 10 -4.84 -13.80 24.56
CA PRO A 10 -4.40 -13.70 23.18
C PRO A 10 -5.53 -13.37 22.19
N SER A 11 -6.74 -13.89 22.42
CA SER A 11 -7.93 -13.60 21.60
C SER A 11 -8.31 -12.13 21.63
N LYS A 12 -8.36 -11.49 22.81
CA LYS A 12 -8.64 -10.05 22.95
C LYS A 12 -7.57 -9.20 22.29
N ARG A 13 -6.30 -9.61 22.37
CA ARG A 13 -5.21 -8.96 21.64
C ARG A 13 -5.39 -9.10 20.13
N GLY A 14 -5.76 -10.28 19.64
CA GLY A 14 -6.03 -10.54 18.23
C GLY A 14 -7.17 -9.69 17.69
N MET A 15 -8.31 -9.64 18.38
CA MET A 15 -9.45 -8.79 18.03
C MET A 15 -9.09 -7.31 18.01
N ARG A 16 -8.30 -6.84 18.98
CA ARG A 16 -7.82 -5.46 18.99
C ARG A 16 -6.95 -5.15 17.76
N ARG A 17 -6.10 -6.08 17.33
CA ARG A 17 -5.22 -5.92 16.17
C ARG A 17 -5.88 -6.30 14.84
N ALA A 18 -7.16 -6.66 14.83
CA ALA A 18 -7.84 -7.12 13.62
C ALA A 18 -7.90 -6.06 12.50
N HIS A 19 -7.73 -4.79 12.86
CA HIS A 19 -7.75 -3.65 11.95
C HIS A 19 -6.38 -3.02 11.70
N ASP A 20 -5.29 -3.62 12.21
CA ASP A 20 -3.93 -3.07 12.10
C ASP A 20 -3.27 -3.39 10.74
N ALA A 21 -3.93 -4.15 9.87
CA ALA A 21 -3.37 -4.55 8.59
C ALA A 21 -3.16 -3.34 7.67
N LEU A 22 -1.97 -3.23 7.09
CA LEU A 22 -1.67 -2.24 6.07
C LEU A 22 -2.40 -2.60 4.77
N LYS A 23 -2.89 -1.57 4.07
CA LYS A 23 -3.51 -1.74 2.76
C LYS A 23 -2.42 -1.75 1.68
N PRO A 24 -2.50 -2.64 0.68
CA PRO A 24 -1.60 -2.58 -0.46
C PRO A 24 -1.85 -1.30 -1.27
N GLU A 25 -0.80 -0.80 -1.91
CA GLU A 25 -0.89 0.34 -2.81
C GLU A 25 -1.60 -0.05 -4.12
N SER A 26 -2.27 0.92 -4.75
CA SER A 26 -2.95 0.70 -6.03
C SER A 26 -1.96 0.84 -7.19
N LEU A 27 -1.47 -0.30 -7.67
CA LEU A 27 -0.55 -0.37 -8.80
C LEU A 27 -1.29 -0.65 -10.11
N SER A 28 -0.77 -0.13 -11.21
CA SER A 28 -1.24 -0.34 -12.59
C SER A 28 -0.06 -0.67 -13.49
N ILE A 29 -0.31 -1.28 -14.64
CA ILE A 29 0.71 -1.60 -15.64
C ILE A 29 0.53 -0.63 -16.79
N ASP A 30 1.61 0.04 -17.20
CA ASP A 30 1.56 0.92 -18.36
C ASP A 30 1.47 0.10 -19.65
N PRO A 31 0.57 0.45 -20.58
CA PRO A 31 0.29 -0.37 -21.75
C PRO A 31 1.41 -0.42 -22.80
N THR A 32 2.35 0.53 -22.77
CA THR A 32 3.41 0.63 -23.80
C THR A 32 4.73 0.11 -23.27
N SER A 33 5.12 0.52 -22.07
CA SER A 33 6.38 0.12 -21.43
C SER A 33 6.28 -1.21 -20.69
N GLY A 34 5.06 -1.63 -20.29
CA GLY A 34 4.85 -2.85 -19.49
C GLY A 34 5.30 -2.70 -18.03
N GLU A 35 5.72 -1.51 -17.60
CA GLU A 35 6.17 -1.25 -16.24
C GLU A 35 5.01 -1.11 -15.25
N THR A 36 5.25 -1.51 -14.01
CA THR A 36 4.30 -1.28 -12.92
C THR A 36 4.51 0.12 -12.33
N HIS A 37 3.43 0.89 -12.21
CA HIS A 37 3.47 2.23 -11.66
C HIS A 37 2.29 2.50 -10.72
N MET A 38 2.43 3.50 -9.86
CA MET A 38 1.33 4.01 -9.06
C MET A 38 0.21 4.52 -9.98
N ARG A 39 -1.03 4.12 -9.68
CA ARG A 39 -2.17 4.48 -10.52
C ARG A 39 -2.28 6.00 -10.65
N HIS A 40 -2.40 6.48 -11.89
CA HIS A 40 -2.42 7.89 -12.28
C HIS A 40 -1.10 8.66 -12.18
N ASN A 41 0.01 7.99 -11.90
CA ASN A 41 1.35 8.58 -11.92
C ASN A 41 2.11 8.14 -13.17
N VAL A 42 3.16 8.88 -13.53
CA VAL A 42 4.12 8.52 -14.58
C VAL A 42 4.95 7.32 -14.13
N THR A 43 5.30 6.42 -15.05
CA THR A 43 6.21 5.29 -14.79
C THR A 43 7.64 5.78 -14.49
N PRO A 44 8.49 4.94 -13.89
CA PRO A 44 9.91 5.26 -13.69
C PRO A 44 10.64 5.64 -14.99
N ASP A 45 10.32 4.99 -16.11
CA ASP A 45 10.89 5.27 -17.44
C ASP A 45 10.27 6.50 -18.13
N GLY A 46 9.36 7.21 -17.45
CA GLY A 46 8.78 8.45 -17.96
C GLY A 46 7.54 8.28 -18.84
N PHE A 47 6.92 7.10 -18.86
CA PHE A 47 5.70 6.84 -19.63
C PHE A 47 4.42 7.13 -18.82
N TYR A 48 3.41 7.68 -19.48
CA TYR A 48 2.07 7.81 -18.91
C TYR A 48 1.02 7.64 -20.00
N ARG A 49 0.10 6.69 -19.80
CA ARG A 49 -0.95 6.37 -20.78
C ARG A 49 -0.37 6.10 -22.17
N GLY A 50 0.77 5.39 -22.22
CA GLY A 50 1.45 5.00 -23.46
C GLY A 50 2.20 6.12 -24.19
N ARG A 51 2.39 7.29 -23.58
CA ARG A 51 3.21 8.38 -24.13
C ARG A 51 4.41 8.61 -23.24
N LYS A 52 5.59 8.85 -23.83
CA LYS A 52 6.76 9.33 -23.09
C LYS A 52 6.53 10.81 -22.74
N VAL A 53 6.38 11.10 -21.46
CA VAL A 53 6.08 12.44 -20.94
C VAL A 53 7.31 13.09 -20.31
N ILE A 54 8.26 12.27 -19.83
CA ILE A 54 9.52 12.73 -19.27
C ILE A 54 10.64 12.10 -20.09
N ASP A 55 11.49 12.93 -20.69
CA ASP A 55 12.80 12.48 -21.15
C ASP A 55 13.76 12.53 -19.96
N LYS A 56 14.26 11.37 -19.58
CA LYS A 56 15.24 11.18 -18.52
C LYS A 56 16.49 10.57 -19.12
#